data_AF-A0A1I8AKH7-F1
#
_entry.id   AF-A0A1I8AKH7-F1
#
_cell.length_a   1.000
_cell.length_b   1.000
_cell.length_c   1.000
_cell.angle_alpha   90.00
_cell.angle_beta   90.00
_cell.angle_gamma   90.00
#
_symmetry.space_group_name_H-M   'P 1'
#
loop_
_entity.id
_entity.type
_entity.pdbx_description
1 polymer ?
#
loop_
_entity_poly.entity_id
_entity_poly.type
_entity_poly.pdbx_seq_one_letter_code
_entity_poly.pdbx_strand_id
1 'polypeptide(L)'
;GGVAPGAFEHIVKETYKTSGCNVDLFSRGWELITNMSKSAEGCKKLNTIFHIDPKTPIRNSSDAESLIEYIQNGIDYMAMTDYPYPSSFLTSMPGWPVEAACKGLQGKKTDNEILQGIFQAAMVYYNSSKTNPIQSVCLRNCESSATSSLGSFDGWDWQECTEILIEMCSTGPPNDFYSNNSNTCTNGSFNVSSFADGCVKEFGKDFKKDYVKVDKVARLYGLNMRAHSRIIFTNTCTNGSFNVASFADSCVKEFGKDFKKDY
;
A
#
# COMPACT_ATOMS: atom_id res chain seq x y z
N GLY A 1 -3.70 -14.77 12.55
CA GLY A 1 -2.48 -15.50 12.19
C GLY A 1 -1.20 -14.99 12.83
N GLY A 2 -1.26 -14.27 13.97
CA GLY A 2 -0.05 -13.83 14.69
C GLY A 2 0.86 -12.84 13.94
N VAL A 3 0.40 -12.28 12.81
CA VAL A 3 1.11 -11.27 12.05
C VAL A 3 0.72 -9.90 12.60
N ALA A 4 1.72 -9.05 12.87
CA ALA A 4 1.46 -7.68 13.32
C ALA A 4 0.80 -6.86 12.19
N PRO A 5 -0.22 -6.03 12.45
CA PRO A 5 -0.87 -5.25 11.39
C PRO A 5 0.04 -4.31 10.58
N GLY A 6 1.10 -3.79 11.22
CA GLY A 6 2.13 -2.97 10.57
C GLY A 6 3.19 -3.73 9.77
N ALA A 7 3.10 -5.07 9.71
CA ALA A 7 4.07 -5.93 9.04
C ALA A 7 4.27 -5.60 7.56
N PHE A 8 3.16 -5.35 6.85
CA PHE A 8 3.18 -5.11 5.41
C PHE A 8 3.95 -3.82 5.10
N GLU A 9 3.58 -2.73 5.77
CA GLU A 9 4.19 -1.40 5.56
C GLU A 9 5.65 -1.35 5.98
N HIS A 10 6.00 -2.11 7.01
CA HIS A 10 7.39 -2.30 7.38
C HIS A 10 8.20 -2.93 6.24
N ILE A 11 7.65 -3.94 5.57
CA ILE A 11 8.33 -4.59 4.45
C ILE A 11 8.40 -3.67 3.24
N VAL A 12 7.30 -2.98 2.89
CA VAL A 12 7.31 -1.95 1.83
C VAL A 12 8.45 -0.97 2.08
N LYS A 13 8.58 -0.46 3.31
CA LYS A 13 9.69 0.41 3.70
C LYS A 13 11.05 -0.22 3.42
N GLU A 14 11.28 -1.46 3.87
CA GLU A 14 12.57 -2.12 3.66
C GLU A 14 12.82 -2.46 2.18
N THR A 15 11.79 -2.70 1.35
CA THR A 15 11.94 -2.82 -0.13
C THR A 15 12.58 -1.56 -0.68
N TYR A 16 11.95 -0.41 -0.44
CA TYR A 16 12.41 0.87 -0.97
C TYR A 16 13.80 1.23 -0.44
N LYS A 17 14.03 1.04 0.85
CA LYS A 17 15.32 1.32 1.47
C LYS A 17 16.44 0.45 0.88
N THR A 18 16.21 -0.85 0.68
CA THR A 18 17.21 -1.75 0.10
C THR A 18 17.43 -1.54 -1.39
N SER A 19 16.43 -1.02 -2.11
CA SER A 19 16.55 -0.55 -3.48
C SER A 19 17.20 0.84 -3.62
N GLY A 20 17.69 1.43 -2.51
CA GLY A 20 18.50 2.65 -2.51
C GLY A 20 17.73 3.96 -2.32
N CYS A 21 16.44 3.90 -1.94
CA CYS A 21 15.70 5.11 -1.58
C CYS A 21 16.14 5.69 -0.24
N ASN A 22 16.14 7.03 -0.16
CA ASN A 22 16.05 7.72 1.11
C ASN A 22 14.59 7.74 1.57
N VAL A 23 14.19 6.75 2.37
CA VAL A 23 12.80 6.58 2.84
C VAL A 23 12.32 7.72 3.74
N ASP A 24 13.22 8.48 4.37
CA ASP A 24 12.86 9.64 5.20
C ASP A 24 12.22 10.75 4.37
N LEU A 25 12.53 10.81 3.06
CA LEU A 25 11.92 11.79 2.15
C LEU A 25 10.44 11.50 1.89
N PHE A 26 10.00 10.23 1.94
CA PHE A 26 8.58 9.89 1.88
C PHE A 26 7.86 10.41 3.12
N SER A 27 8.36 10.10 4.31
CA SER A 27 7.77 10.57 5.58
C SER A 27 7.68 12.10 5.63
N ARG A 28 8.76 12.78 5.23
CA ARG A 28 8.76 14.26 5.10
C ARG A 28 7.73 14.75 4.10
N GLY A 29 7.56 14.05 2.98
CA GLY A 29 6.58 14.40 1.97
C GLY A 29 5.14 14.34 2.45
N TRP A 30 4.77 13.31 3.22
CA TRP A 30 3.43 13.19 3.80
C TRP A 30 3.14 14.36 4.73
N GLU A 31 4.10 14.72 5.60
CA GLU A 31 3.99 15.90 6.46
C GLU A 31 3.80 17.19 5.65
N LEU A 32 4.54 17.34 4.54
CA LEU A 32 4.44 18.52 3.66
C LEU A 32 3.05 18.61 3.01
N ILE A 33 2.53 17.51 2.47
CA ILE A 33 1.20 17.47 1.87
C ILE A 33 0.14 17.86 2.91
N THR A 34 0.14 17.21 4.08
CA THR A 34 -0.81 17.49 5.17
C THR A 34 -0.69 18.92 5.73
N ASN A 35 0.52 19.48 5.79
CA ASN A 35 0.69 20.83 6.30
C ASN A 35 0.28 21.89 5.28
N MET A 36 0.58 21.68 4.00
CA MET A 36 0.19 22.60 2.93
C MET A 36 -1.32 22.64 2.72
N SER A 37 -2.01 21.50 2.90
CA SER A 37 -3.47 21.41 2.72
C SER A 37 -4.29 22.21 3.75
N LYS A 38 -3.64 22.75 4.79
CA LYS A 38 -4.27 23.62 5.81
C LYS A 38 -4.51 25.06 5.32
N SER A 39 -4.03 25.42 4.13
CA SER A 39 -4.14 26.77 3.56
C SER A 39 -4.57 26.72 2.08
N ALA A 40 -5.28 27.75 1.62
CA ALA A 40 -5.71 27.84 0.22
C ALA A 40 -4.52 27.92 -0.76
N GLU A 41 -3.49 28.66 -0.38
CA GLU A 41 -2.25 28.81 -1.16
C GLU A 41 -1.49 27.48 -1.25
N GLY A 42 -1.40 26.75 -0.13
CA GLY A 42 -0.79 25.42 -0.09
C GLY A 42 -1.56 24.41 -0.93
N CYS A 43 -2.89 24.36 -0.82
CA CYS A 43 -3.75 23.56 -1.69
C CYS A 43 -3.53 23.88 -3.18
N LYS A 44 -3.47 25.17 -3.56
CA LYS A 44 -3.19 25.57 -4.95
C LYS A 44 -1.83 25.07 -5.43
N LYS A 45 -0.82 25.12 -4.56
CA LYS A 45 0.52 24.65 -4.87
C LYS A 45 0.58 23.12 -5.01
N LEU A 46 -0.14 22.37 -4.16
CA LEU A 46 -0.28 20.91 -4.29
C LEU A 46 -0.96 20.53 -5.62
N ASN A 47 -2.08 21.19 -5.95
CA ASN A 47 -2.76 20.97 -7.24
C ASN A 47 -1.82 21.14 -8.44
N THR A 48 -0.90 22.11 -8.36
CA THR A 48 0.08 22.39 -9.41
C THR A 48 1.18 21.34 -9.45
N ILE A 49 1.78 20.98 -8.32
CA ILE A 49 2.91 20.04 -8.25
C ILE A 49 2.49 18.63 -8.67
N PHE A 50 1.32 18.18 -8.25
CA PHE A 50 0.83 16.81 -8.49
C PHE A 50 -0.06 16.70 -9.73
N HIS A 51 -0.20 17.78 -10.51
CA HIS A 51 -1.02 17.81 -11.73
C HIS A 51 -2.46 17.30 -11.51
N ILE A 52 -3.07 17.72 -10.40
CA ILE A 52 -4.41 17.27 -10.01
C ILE A 52 -5.44 17.70 -11.05
N ASP A 53 -6.34 16.80 -11.44
CA ASP A 53 -7.44 17.11 -12.36
C ASP A 53 -8.29 18.25 -11.77
N PRO A 54 -8.51 19.35 -12.52
CA PRO A 54 -9.36 20.46 -12.08
C PRO A 54 -10.78 20.06 -11.65
N LYS A 55 -11.28 18.88 -12.06
CA LYS A 55 -12.58 18.32 -11.62
C LYS A 55 -12.54 17.81 -10.18
N THR A 56 -11.37 17.41 -9.69
CA THR A 56 -11.17 16.84 -8.34
C THR A 56 -10.07 17.59 -7.58
N PRO A 57 -10.13 18.92 -7.45
CA PRO A 57 -9.04 19.71 -6.89
C PRO A 57 -8.92 19.47 -5.39
N ILE A 58 -7.70 19.59 -4.88
CA ILE A 58 -7.41 19.64 -3.45
C ILE A 58 -7.85 20.99 -2.92
N ARG A 59 -8.79 21.00 -1.97
CA ARG A 59 -9.30 22.22 -1.32
C ARG A 59 -9.06 22.25 0.17
N ASN A 60 -8.82 21.10 0.78
CA ASN A 60 -8.66 20.94 2.23
C ASN A 60 -7.85 19.66 2.53
N SER A 61 -7.64 19.39 3.82
CA SER A 61 -6.89 18.21 4.26
C SER A 61 -7.52 16.87 3.88
N SER A 62 -8.85 16.76 3.81
CA SER A 62 -9.51 15.52 3.39
C SER A 62 -9.25 15.21 1.91
N ASP A 63 -9.21 16.22 1.04
CA ASP A 63 -8.80 16.01 -0.36
C ASP A 63 -7.31 15.64 -0.46
N ALA A 64 -6.48 16.17 0.44
CA ALA A 64 -5.06 15.86 0.47
C ALA A 64 -4.79 14.43 1.01
N GLU A 65 -5.64 13.92 1.90
CA GLU A 65 -5.63 12.51 2.31
C GLU A 65 -5.87 11.60 1.10
N SER A 66 -6.84 11.91 0.23
CA SER A 66 -7.03 11.15 -1.02
C SER A 66 -5.82 11.16 -1.95
N LEU A 67 -5.05 12.27 -1.99
CA LEU A 67 -3.78 12.32 -2.74
C LEU A 67 -2.73 11.41 -2.10
N ILE A 68 -2.63 11.42 -0.77
CA ILE A 68 -1.70 10.56 -0.04
C ILE A 68 -2.03 9.10 -0.34
N GLU A 69 -3.29 8.68 -0.13
CA GLU A 69 -3.76 7.31 -0.40
C GLU A 69 -3.49 6.89 -1.85
N TYR A 70 -3.75 7.78 -2.82
CA TYR A 70 -3.44 7.52 -4.23
C TYR A 70 -1.95 7.22 -4.45
N ILE A 71 -1.05 8.01 -3.84
CA ILE A 71 0.39 7.79 -3.98
C ILE A 71 0.83 6.51 -3.25
N GLN A 72 0.33 6.28 -2.03
CA GLN A 72 0.65 5.09 -1.23
C GLN A 72 0.31 3.80 -1.98
N ASN A 73 -0.88 3.74 -2.58
CA ASN A 73 -1.28 2.58 -3.39
C ASN A 73 -0.27 2.27 -4.50
N GLY A 74 0.18 3.27 -5.25
CA GLY A 74 1.20 3.06 -6.28
C GLY A 74 2.53 2.55 -5.73
N ILE A 75 2.93 3.05 -4.55
CA ILE A 75 4.16 2.61 -3.84
C ILE A 75 4.03 1.14 -3.40
N ASP A 76 2.91 0.79 -2.78
CA ASP A 76 2.68 -0.55 -2.25
C ASP A 76 2.61 -1.59 -3.37
N TYR A 77 1.88 -1.29 -4.44
CA TYR A 77 1.77 -2.18 -5.60
C TYR A 77 3.10 -2.35 -6.33
N MET A 78 3.95 -1.31 -6.40
CA MET A 78 5.31 -1.47 -6.92
C MET A 78 6.14 -2.41 -6.03
N ALA A 79 6.06 -2.30 -4.70
CA ALA A 79 6.77 -3.21 -3.79
C ALA A 79 6.28 -4.67 -3.92
N MET A 80 4.99 -4.89 -4.18
CA MET A 80 4.42 -6.22 -4.45
C MET A 80 4.84 -6.81 -5.81
N THR A 81 5.21 -5.96 -6.77
CA THR A 81 5.47 -6.36 -8.16
C THR A 81 6.84 -5.90 -8.66
N ASP A 82 7.84 -5.88 -7.77
CA ASP A 82 9.22 -5.47 -8.06
C ASP A 82 10.00 -6.53 -8.87
N TYR A 83 9.47 -6.86 -10.05
CA TYR A 83 10.03 -7.88 -10.93
C TYR A 83 11.30 -7.37 -11.64
N PRO A 84 12.28 -8.25 -11.91
CA PRO A 84 13.54 -7.86 -12.56
C PRO A 84 13.42 -7.55 -14.06
N TYR A 85 12.20 -7.60 -14.61
CA TYR A 85 11.89 -7.37 -16.02
C TYR A 85 10.58 -6.60 -16.17
N PRO A 86 10.36 -5.89 -17.30
CA PRO A 86 9.11 -5.20 -17.55
C PRO A 86 7.91 -6.13 -17.49
N SER A 87 6.85 -5.70 -16.82
CA SER A 87 5.63 -6.49 -16.66
C SER A 87 4.38 -5.63 -16.80
N SER A 88 3.24 -6.27 -17.07
CA SER A 88 1.94 -5.61 -17.22
C SER A 88 0.85 -6.36 -16.44
N PHE A 89 1.18 -6.86 -15.25
CA PHE A 89 0.24 -7.63 -14.43
C PHE A 89 -0.86 -6.73 -13.83
N LEU A 90 -0.48 -5.76 -12.99
CA LEU A 90 -1.41 -4.75 -12.46
C LEU A 90 -1.52 -3.55 -13.40
N THR A 91 -0.38 -3.06 -13.84
CA THR A 91 -0.23 -2.01 -14.83
C THR A 91 1.10 -2.24 -15.53
N SER A 92 1.30 -1.60 -16.68
CA SER A 92 2.61 -1.64 -17.32
C SER A 92 3.63 -0.97 -16.41
N MET A 93 4.75 -1.64 -16.14
CA MET A 93 5.85 -1.16 -15.30
C MET A 93 7.20 -1.60 -15.89
N PRO A 94 8.29 -0.84 -15.65
CA PRO A 94 9.63 -1.27 -16.05
C PRO A 94 10.10 -2.45 -15.19
N GLY A 95 11.24 -3.05 -15.55
CA GLY A 95 11.96 -3.91 -14.60
C GLY A 95 12.52 -3.08 -13.45
N TRP A 96 12.49 -3.63 -12.25
CA TRP A 96 12.87 -2.96 -11.00
C TRP A 96 12.11 -1.63 -10.79
N PRO A 97 10.77 -1.63 -10.76
CA PRO A 97 9.98 -0.42 -10.59
C PRO A 97 10.30 0.33 -9.30
N VAL A 98 10.67 -0.36 -8.21
CA VAL A 98 11.05 0.31 -6.95
C VAL A 98 12.35 1.11 -7.12
N GLU A 99 13.37 0.55 -7.77
CA GLU A 99 14.61 1.28 -8.07
C GLU A 99 14.35 2.49 -8.98
N ALA A 100 13.47 2.32 -9.99
CA ALA A 100 13.07 3.41 -10.86
C ALA A 100 12.37 4.54 -10.08
N ALA A 101 11.51 4.20 -9.11
CA ALA A 101 10.88 5.17 -8.24
C ALA A 101 11.90 5.91 -7.34
N CYS A 102 12.91 5.20 -6.82
CA CYS A 102 13.97 5.79 -6.00
C CYS A 102 14.77 6.88 -6.71
N LYS A 103 14.96 6.77 -8.03
CA LYS A 103 15.63 7.80 -8.84
C LYS A 103 14.90 9.15 -8.80
N GLY A 104 13.57 9.14 -8.64
CA GLY A 104 12.77 10.36 -8.48
C GLY A 104 13.08 11.13 -7.20
N LEU A 105 13.50 10.45 -6.14
CA LEU A 105 13.81 11.05 -4.83
C LEU A 105 15.31 11.34 -4.61
N GLN A 106 16.17 10.86 -5.50
CA GLN A 106 17.61 11.01 -5.34
C GLN A 106 18.02 12.49 -5.36
N GLY A 107 18.75 12.92 -4.32
CA GLY A 107 19.33 14.25 -4.23
C GLY A 107 18.35 15.40 -3.97
N LYS A 108 17.06 15.13 -3.73
CA LYS A 108 16.06 16.16 -3.37
C LYS A 108 16.35 16.71 -1.98
N LYS A 109 16.29 18.05 -1.82
CA LYS A 109 16.61 18.72 -0.54
C LYS A 109 15.55 19.72 -0.10
N THR A 110 14.93 20.42 -1.05
CA THR A 110 13.89 21.41 -0.74
C THR A 110 12.51 20.77 -0.68
N ASP A 111 11.57 21.39 0.04
CA ASP A 111 10.19 20.88 0.15
C ASP A 111 9.54 20.67 -1.23
N ASN A 112 9.77 21.58 -2.20
CA ASN A 112 9.24 21.43 -3.56
C ASN A 112 9.87 20.25 -4.31
N GLU A 113 11.19 20.08 -4.18
CA GLU A 113 11.92 18.98 -4.80
C GLU A 113 11.47 17.63 -4.24
N ILE A 114 11.19 17.55 -2.94
CA ILE A 114 10.67 16.35 -2.28
C ILE A 114 9.29 16.01 -2.84
N LEU A 115 8.35 16.97 -2.87
CA LEU A 115 7.01 16.75 -3.40
C LEU A 115 7.02 16.33 -4.89
N GLN A 116 7.87 16.97 -5.70
CA GLN A 116 8.07 16.57 -7.10
C GLN A 116 8.68 15.18 -7.22
N GLY A 117 9.63 14.82 -6.35
CA GLY A 117 10.24 13.50 -6.34
C GLY A 117 9.26 12.39 -5.98
N ILE A 118 8.37 12.64 -5.01
CA ILE A 118 7.28 11.71 -4.65
C ILE A 118 6.30 11.55 -5.81
N PHE A 119 5.92 12.65 -6.47
CA PHE A 119 5.10 12.56 -7.67
C PHE A 119 5.77 11.72 -8.75
N GLN A 120 7.05 11.95 -9.03
CA GLN A 120 7.83 11.17 -9.99
C GLN A 120 7.90 9.68 -9.62
N ALA A 121 8.07 9.37 -8.33
CA ALA A 121 8.05 7.99 -7.83
C ALA A 121 6.70 7.31 -8.11
N ALA A 122 5.58 7.97 -7.79
CA ALA A 122 4.23 7.45 -8.06
C ALA A 122 3.97 7.22 -9.56
N MET A 123 4.50 8.10 -10.42
CA MET A 123 4.31 8.00 -11.86
C MET A 123 5.01 6.79 -12.50
N VAL A 124 5.95 6.14 -11.82
CA VAL A 124 6.47 4.84 -12.27
C VAL A 124 5.36 3.79 -12.32
N TYR A 125 4.40 3.84 -11.40
CA TYR A 125 3.23 2.98 -11.41
C TYR A 125 2.15 3.49 -12.38
N TYR A 126 1.77 4.77 -12.26
CA TYR A 126 0.59 5.32 -12.94
C TYR A 126 0.83 5.77 -14.38
N ASN A 127 2.08 5.97 -14.81
CA ASN A 127 2.39 6.52 -16.15
C ASN A 127 3.63 5.88 -16.80
N SER A 128 3.93 4.61 -16.50
CA SER A 128 5.09 3.91 -17.09
C SER A 128 5.00 3.78 -18.63
N SER A 129 3.80 3.60 -19.17
CA SER A 129 3.58 3.46 -20.62
C SER A 129 3.90 4.74 -21.40
N LYS A 130 4.03 5.88 -20.70
CA LYS A 130 4.31 7.22 -21.24
C LYS A 130 3.37 7.62 -22.38
N THR A 131 2.15 7.08 -22.41
CA THR A 131 1.13 7.46 -23.41
C THR A 131 0.77 8.94 -23.28
N ASN A 132 0.86 9.50 -22.07
CA ASN A 132 0.78 10.94 -21.81
C ASN A 132 2.12 11.45 -21.25
N PRO A 133 2.65 12.59 -21.74
CA PRO A 133 3.87 13.18 -21.20
C PRO A 133 3.75 13.54 -19.71
N ILE A 134 2.54 13.90 -19.26
CA ILE A 134 2.18 14.17 -17.87
C ILE A 134 0.80 13.58 -17.62
N GLN A 135 0.71 12.62 -16.71
CA GLN A 135 -0.55 12.06 -16.25
C GLN A 135 -1.19 13.00 -15.24
N SER A 136 -2.45 13.38 -15.46
CA SER A 136 -3.22 14.12 -14.46
C SER A 136 -3.74 13.15 -13.39
N VAL A 137 -3.62 13.56 -12.13
CA VAL A 137 -4.08 12.76 -10.98
C VAL A 137 -5.54 13.10 -10.69
N CYS A 138 -6.40 12.11 -10.85
CA CYS A 138 -7.80 12.20 -10.47
C CYS A 138 -7.99 11.56 -9.10
N LEU A 139 -8.59 12.29 -8.16
CA LEU A 139 -8.71 11.85 -6.76
C LEU A 139 -10.07 11.22 -6.43
N ARG A 140 -11.13 11.55 -7.19
CA ARG A 140 -12.51 11.13 -6.91
C ARG A 140 -13.32 10.96 -8.21
N ASN A 141 -14.22 9.99 -8.27
CA ASN A 141 -15.07 9.72 -9.44
C ASN A 141 -14.26 9.48 -10.74
N CYS A 142 -13.16 8.74 -10.62
CA CYS A 142 -12.24 8.47 -11.71
C CYS A 142 -12.57 7.12 -12.33
N GLU A 143 -12.46 7.00 -13.65
CA GLU A 143 -12.70 5.72 -14.34
C GLU A 143 -11.59 4.68 -14.10
N SER A 144 -10.44 5.10 -13.54
CA SER A 144 -9.30 4.23 -13.28
C SER A 144 -8.91 4.26 -11.79
N SER A 145 -8.92 3.08 -11.17
CA SER A 145 -8.26 2.79 -9.89
C SER A 145 -6.85 2.25 -10.14
N ALA A 146 -6.04 2.15 -9.08
CA ALA A 146 -4.68 1.61 -9.14
C ALA A 146 -4.62 0.21 -9.77
N THR A 147 -5.68 -0.58 -9.64
CA THR A 147 -5.75 -1.98 -10.07
C THR A 147 -6.75 -2.20 -11.20
N SER A 148 -7.26 -1.14 -11.83
CA SER A 148 -8.39 -1.16 -12.79
C SER A 148 -8.30 -2.19 -13.93
N SER A 149 -7.11 -2.70 -14.22
CA SER A 149 -6.89 -3.80 -15.17
C SER A 149 -7.44 -5.17 -14.70
N LEU A 150 -7.69 -5.35 -13.40
CA LEU A 150 -8.07 -6.64 -12.80
C LEU A 150 -9.59 -6.94 -12.87
N GLY A 151 -10.42 -6.00 -13.32
CA GLY A 151 -11.87 -6.17 -13.43
C GLY A 151 -12.66 -5.42 -12.35
N SER A 152 -13.88 -5.89 -12.03
CA SER A 152 -14.75 -5.23 -11.04
C SER A 152 -14.30 -5.48 -9.60
N PHE A 153 -14.21 -4.41 -8.81
CA PHE A 153 -13.77 -4.42 -7.41
C PHE A 153 -14.87 -4.79 -6.42
N ASP A 154 -16.14 -4.69 -6.82
CA ASP A 154 -17.28 -4.93 -5.94
C ASP A 154 -17.21 -6.30 -5.25
N GLY A 155 -16.62 -7.30 -5.93
CA GLY A 155 -16.40 -8.63 -5.37
C GLY A 155 -15.28 -8.69 -4.33
N TRP A 156 -14.14 -8.05 -4.60
CA TRP A 156 -12.99 -8.08 -3.68
C TRP A 156 -13.27 -7.27 -2.42
N ASP A 157 -13.83 -6.07 -2.58
CA ASP A 157 -14.21 -5.21 -1.45
C ASP A 157 -15.27 -5.90 -0.59
N TRP A 158 -16.20 -6.64 -1.21
CA TRP A 158 -17.16 -7.46 -0.47
C TRP A 158 -16.48 -8.60 0.28
N GLN A 159 -15.51 -9.29 -0.33
CA GLN A 159 -14.76 -10.36 0.33
C GLN A 159 -13.96 -9.84 1.53
N GLU A 160 -13.27 -8.70 1.39
CA GLU A 160 -12.53 -8.09 2.50
C GLU A 160 -13.45 -7.63 3.64
N CYS A 161 -14.62 -7.06 3.28
CA CYS A 161 -15.61 -6.65 4.26
C CYS A 161 -16.36 -7.81 4.93
N THR A 162 -16.22 -9.06 4.47
CA THR A 162 -17.02 -10.17 5.01
C THR A 162 -16.21 -11.38 5.47
N GLU A 163 -15.31 -11.89 4.65
CA GLU A 163 -14.65 -13.18 4.88
C GLU A 163 -13.13 -13.10 4.99
N ILE A 164 -12.49 -12.25 4.19
CA ILE A 164 -11.03 -12.14 4.03
C ILE A 164 -10.56 -10.84 4.69
N LEU A 165 -10.72 -10.73 6.00
CA LEU A 165 -10.25 -9.55 6.70
C LEU A 165 -8.72 -9.49 6.68
N ILE A 166 -8.17 -8.51 5.96
CA ILE A 166 -6.74 -8.22 5.93
C ILE A 166 -6.46 -7.13 6.97
N GLU A 167 -5.98 -7.54 8.14
CA GLU A 167 -5.65 -6.65 9.25
C GLU A 167 -4.33 -5.90 8.97
N MET A 168 -4.38 -4.88 8.13
CA MET A 168 -3.23 -4.04 7.74
C MET A 168 -3.39 -2.60 8.22
N CYS A 169 -2.28 -1.99 8.64
CA CYS A 169 -2.25 -0.56 8.95
C CYS A 169 -0.83 0.01 8.91
N SER A 170 -0.72 1.32 8.73
CA SER A 170 0.52 2.05 8.93
C SER A 170 0.66 2.47 10.40
N THR A 171 1.81 2.17 10.99
CA THR A 171 2.16 2.48 12.40
C THR A 171 3.11 3.69 12.52
N GLY A 172 3.57 4.22 11.40
CA GLY A 172 4.41 5.41 11.30
C GLY A 172 5.90 5.16 11.53
N PRO A 173 6.75 6.19 11.32
CA PRO A 173 8.18 6.08 11.59
C PRO A 173 8.45 5.83 13.09
N PRO A 174 9.45 5.01 13.43
CA PRO A 174 10.45 4.41 12.55
C PRO A 174 10.03 3.07 11.93
N ASN A 175 8.82 2.57 12.17
CA ASN A 175 8.41 1.22 11.76
C ASN A 175 8.17 1.13 10.25
N ASP A 176 7.46 2.10 9.69
CA ASP A 176 7.25 2.30 8.24
C ASP A 176 7.62 3.76 7.87
N PHE A 177 7.37 4.16 6.62
CA PHE A 177 7.60 5.55 6.17
C PHE A 177 6.31 6.35 5.95
N TYR A 178 5.15 5.80 6.30
CA TYR A 178 3.84 6.42 6.15
C TYR A 178 3.46 7.21 7.40
N SER A 179 2.42 8.03 7.32
CA SER A 179 1.86 8.65 8.53
C SER A 179 1.16 7.58 9.36
N ASN A 180 1.29 7.65 10.69
CA ASN A 180 0.51 6.77 11.58
C ASN A 180 -0.99 6.98 11.34
N ASN A 181 -1.69 5.93 10.92
CA ASN A 181 -3.12 6.00 10.66
C ASN A 181 -3.88 5.53 11.90
N SER A 182 -4.24 6.48 12.77
CA SER A 182 -5.00 6.17 14.00
C SER A 182 -6.42 5.66 13.74
N ASN A 183 -6.94 5.80 12.52
CA ASN A 183 -8.26 5.30 12.16
C ASN A 183 -8.24 3.79 11.90
N THR A 184 -7.14 3.27 11.35
CA THR A 184 -6.96 1.83 11.09
C THR A 184 -6.16 1.13 12.19
N CYS A 185 -5.31 1.84 12.92
CA CYS A 185 -4.53 1.29 14.02
C CYS A 185 -4.57 2.11 15.31
N THR A 186 -4.95 1.45 16.40
CA THR A 186 -4.91 2.01 17.75
C THR A 186 -3.93 1.22 18.60
N ASN A 187 -2.89 1.88 19.11
CA ASN A 187 -1.83 1.26 19.92
C ASN A 187 -1.19 0.03 19.24
N GLY A 188 -0.96 0.11 17.92
CA GLY A 188 -0.35 -0.98 17.13
C GLY A 188 -1.27 -2.17 16.85
N SER A 189 -2.56 -2.06 17.15
CA SER A 189 -3.58 -3.07 16.86
C SER A 189 -4.58 -2.57 15.83
N PHE A 190 -5.02 -3.45 14.93
CA PHE A 190 -5.99 -3.12 13.90
C PHE A 190 -7.37 -2.81 14.51
N ASN A 191 -7.97 -1.71 14.08
CA ASN A 191 -9.26 -1.25 14.56
C ASN A 191 -10.41 -1.84 13.73
N VAL A 192 -10.84 -3.04 14.11
CA VAL A 192 -11.95 -3.77 13.45
C VAL A 192 -13.24 -2.95 13.42
N SER A 193 -13.52 -2.15 14.46
CA SER A 193 -14.75 -1.35 14.50
C SER A 193 -14.76 -0.27 13.43
N SER A 194 -13.65 0.48 13.30
CA SER A 194 -13.52 1.52 12.29
C SER A 194 -13.48 0.94 10.87
N PHE A 195 -12.87 -0.24 10.69
CA PHE A 195 -12.96 -0.97 9.42
C PHE A 195 -14.41 -1.34 9.07
N ALA A 196 -15.15 -1.89 10.02
CA ALA A 196 -16.57 -2.24 9.82
C ALA A 196 -17.45 -1.01 9.52
N ASP A 197 -17.13 0.15 10.10
CA ASP A 197 -17.78 1.42 9.75
C ASP A 197 -17.51 1.82 8.29
N GLY A 198 -16.29 1.60 7.80
CA GLY A 198 -15.92 1.77 6.40
C GLY A 198 -16.76 0.88 5.47
N CYS A 199 -16.91 -0.41 5.80
CA CYS A 199 -17.73 -1.34 5.02
C CYS A 199 -19.22 -0.92 4.95
N VAL A 200 -19.78 -0.40 6.05
CA VAL A 200 -21.15 0.14 6.05
C VAL A 200 -21.27 1.38 5.17
N LYS A 201 -20.23 2.22 5.12
CA LYS A 201 -20.19 3.40 4.26
C LYS A 201 -20.14 3.00 2.78
N GLU A 202 -19.36 1.96 2.45
CA GLU A 202 -19.17 1.47 1.09
C GLU A 202 -20.44 0.78 0.55
N PHE A 203 -20.95 -0.22 1.27
CA PHE A 203 -22.08 -1.05 0.81
C PHE A 203 -23.45 -0.51 1.25
N GLY A 204 -23.47 0.59 2.01
CA GLY A 204 -24.67 1.25 2.47
C GLY A 204 -25.40 0.54 3.62
N LYS A 205 -26.62 1.01 3.89
CA LYS A 205 -27.40 0.68 5.10
C LYS A 205 -27.77 -0.81 5.26
N ASP A 206 -27.78 -1.57 4.18
CA ASP A 206 -28.17 -2.99 4.21
C ASP A 206 -26.98 -3.89 4.58
N PHE A 207 -25.76 -3.35 4.49
CA PHE A 207 -24.58 -3.99 5.04
C PHE A 207 -24.60 -3.90 6.57
N LYS A 208 -24.41 -5.04 7.23
CA LYS A 208 -24.39 -5.11 8.69
C LYS A 208 -22.95 -5.34 9.15
N LYS A 209 -22.53 -4.60 10.18
CA LYS A 209 -21.17 -4.73 10.74
C LYS A 209 -20.83 -6.15 11.18
N ASP A 210 -21.83 -6.95 11.57
CA ASP A 210 -21.62 -8.34 11.94
C ASP A 210 -21.25 -9.24 10.75
N TYR A 211 -21.36 -8.76 9.50
CA TYR A 211 -20.82 -9.46 8.34
C TYR A 211 -19.30 -9.50 8.32
N VAL A 212 -18.61 -8.54 8.95
CA VAL A 212 -17.15 -8.56 9.10
C VAL A 212 -16.76 -9.71 10.04
N LYS A 213 -16.24 -10.81 9.50
CA LYS A 213 -15.85 -11.99 10.29
C LYS A 213 -14.32 -12.11 10.40
N VAL A 214 -13.76 -11.54 11.47
CA VAL A 214 -12.32 -11.54 11.77
C VAL A 214 -11.68 -12.94 11.77
N ASP A 215 -12.43 -13.99 12.11
CA ASP A 215 -11.91 -15.34 12.26
C ASP A 215 -12.39 -16.32 11.17
N LYS A 216 -13.06 -15.82 10.12
CA LYS A 216 -13.67 -16.69 9.10
C LYS A 216 -12.64 -17.49 8.31
N VAL A 217 -11.55 -16.86 7.87
CA VAL A 217 -10.42 -17.57 7.24
C VAL A 217 -9.88 -18.67 8.17
N ALA A 218 -9.68 -18.34 9.46
CA ALA A 218 -9.15 -19.29 10.43
C ALA A 218 -10.11 -20.46 10.69
N ARG A 219 -11.42 -20.22 10.70
CA ARG A 219 -12.45 -21.26 10.90
C ARG A 219 -12.64 -22.15 9.68
N LEU A 220 -12.61 -21.58 8.47
CA LEU A 220 -12.87 -22.33 7.24
C LEU A 220 -11.65 -23.12 6.78
N TYR A 221 -10.46 -22.51 6.87
CA TYR A 221 -9.24 -23.06 6.27
C TYR A 221 -8.20 -23.51 7.30
N GLY A 222 -8.36 -23.11 8.57
CA GLY A 222 -7.36 -23.36 9.60
C GLY A 222 -6.14 -22.47 9.44
N LEU A 223 -5.47 -22.20 10.56
CA LEU A 223 -4.15 -21.54 10.59
C LEU A 223 -3.03 -22.51 10.97
N ASN A 224 -3.36 -23.79 11.17
CA ASN A 224 -2.42 -24.84 11.55
C ASN A 224 -2.41 -25.92 10.47
N MET A 225 -1.23 -26.19 9.93
CA MET A 225 -1.07 -27.10 8.80
C MET A 225 -0.58 -28.50 9.18
N ARG A 226 -0.49 -28.84 10.47
CA ARG A 226 0.12 -30.12 10.94
C ARG A 226 -0.57 -31.38 10.42
N ALA A 227 -1.87 -31.31 10.14
CA ALA A 227 -2.64 -32.44 9.59
C ALA A 227 -2.66 -32.50 8.05
N HIS A 228 -2.05 -31.52 7.38
CA HIS A 228 -2.08 -31.39 5.93
C HIS A 228 -0.81 -32.00 5.31
N SER A 229 -0.88 -32.40 4.04
CA SER A 229 0.27 -32.92 3.30
C SER A 229 0.22 -32.44 1.84
N ARG A 230 1.38 -32.46 1.16
CA ARG A 230 1.51 -32.11 -0.27
C ARG A 230 1.17 -30.66 -0.62
N ILE A 231 1.53 -29.71 0.25
CA ILE A 231 1.39 -28.28 0.00
C ILE A 231 2.78 -27.65 -0.01
N ILE A 232 3.11 -26.90 -1.06
CA ILE A 232 4.33 -26.11 -1.16
C ILE A 232 3.93 -24.64 -1.04
N PHE A 233 4.34 -23.98 0.03
CA PHE A 233 4.21 -22.53 0.18
C PHE A 233 5.48 -21.87 -0.33
N THR A 234 5.46 -21.40 -1.57
CA THR A 234 6.54 -20.60 -2.13
C THR A 234 6.37 -19.15 -1.72
N ASN A 235 7.40 -18.56 -1.15
CA ASN A 235 7.48 -17.13 -0.93
C ASN A 235 8.89 -16.65 -1.30
N THR A 236 9.02 -15.40 -1.70
CA THR A 236 10.30 -14.82 -2.06
C THR A 236 10.90 -14.11 -0.85
N CYS A 237 12.22 -14.21 -0.69
CA CYS A 237 12.98 -13.35 0.23
C CYS A 237 13.30 -11.99 -0.39
N THR A 238 12.69 -11.64 -1.54
CA THR A 238 12.68 -10.25 -1.99
C THR A 238 12.04 -9.46 -0.85
N ASN A 239 12.67 -8.38 -0.41
CA ASN A 239 12.21 -7.53 0.70
C ASN A 239 10.87 -6.82 0.40
N GLY A 240 9.93 -7.41 -0.35
CA GLY A 240 8.69 -6.81 -0.87
C GLY A 240 7.45 -7.63 -0.55
N SER A 241 6.61 -7.03 0.27
CA SER A 241 5.15 -7.13 0.38
C SER A 241 4.48 -8.51 0.24
N PHE A 242 4.76 -9.42 1.16
CA PHE A 242 3.84 -10.36 1.82
C PHE A 242 4.63 -11.03 2.96
N ASN A 243 4.39 -10.63 4.21
CA ASN A 243 5.32 -10.90 5.32
C ASN A 243 5.62 -12.40 5.57
N VAL A 244 6.89 -12.76 5.35
CA VAL A 244 7.51 -14.05 5.69
C VAL A 244 8.29 -13.98 7.01
N ALA A 245 8.43 -12.86 7.69
CA ALA A 245 9.13 -12.83 8.97
C ALA A 245 8.41 -13.67 10.04
N SER A 246 7.07 -13.73 10.03
CA SER A 246 6.34 -14.69 10.86
C SER A 246 6.33 -16.10 10.26
N PHE A 247 6.42 -16.25 8.93
CA PHE A 247 6.33 -17.53 8.24
C PHE A 247 7.67 -18.28 8.16
N ALA A 248 8.80 -17.59 8.05
CA ALA A 248 10.15 -18.15 8.05
C ALA A 248 10.57 -18.50 9.48
N ASP A 249 10.32 -17.63 10.45
CA ASP A 249 10.54 -17.95 11.87
C ASP A 249 9.57 -19.02 12.36
N SER A 250 8.31 -19.05 11.88
CA SER A 250 7.40 -20.17 12.16
C SER A 250 7.75 -21.43 11.36
N CYS A 251 8.28 -21.34 10.14
CA CYS A 251 8.68 -22.53 9.39
C CYS A 251 9.85 -23.22 10.08
N VAL A 252 10.83 -22.46 10.57
CA VAL A 252 11.98 -23.00 11.32
C VAL A 252 11.55 -23.49 12.71
N LYS A 253 10.62 -22.81 13.39
CA LYS A 253 10.11 -23.24 14.71
C LYS A 253 9.11 -24.39 14.66
N GLU A 254 8.31 -24.53 13.61
CA GLU A 254 7.20 -25.48 13.52
C GLU A 254 7.57 -26.76 12.73
N PHE A 255 8.52 -26.71 11.79
CA PHE A 255 8.94 -27.88 11.00
C PHE A 255 10.30 -28.47 11.38
N GLY A 256 10.97 -27.94 12.41
CA GLY A 256 12.23 -28.49 12.89
C GLY A 256 13.37 -28.42 11.86
N LYS A 257 14.56 -28.89 12.25
CA LYS A 257 15.82 -28.80 11.49
C LYS A 257 15.85 -29.61 10.17
N ASP A 258 14.74 -30.17 9.72
CA ASP A 258 14.68 -31.12 8.60
C ASP A 258 14.22 -30.51 7.27
N PHE A 259 14.13 -29.18 7.17
CA PHE A 259 14.05 -28.51 5.86
C PHE A 259 15.42 -28.61 5.17
N LYS A 260 15.73 -29.80 4.64
CA LYS A 260 16.82 -29.97 3.69
C LYS A 260 16.51 -29.14 2.46
N LYS A 261 17.42 -28.22 2.19
CA LYS A 261 17.48 -27.45 0.96
C LYS A 261 17.87 -28.42 -0.17
N ASP A 262 16.88 -29.08 -0.75
CA ASP A 262 17.06 -29.73 -2.04
C ASP A 262 16.56 -28.75 -3.11
N TYR A 263 17.48 -28.45 -4.03
CA TYR A 263 17.52 -27.44 -5.10
C TYR A 263 18.06 -26.05 -4.71
#